data_AF-N1JAG4-F1
#
_entry.id   AF-N1JAG4-F1
#
_cell.length_a   1.000
_cell.length_b   1.000
_cell.length_c   1.000
_cell.angle_alpha   90.00
_cell.angle_beta   90.00
_cell.angle_gamma   90.00
#
_symmetry.space_group_name_H-M   'P 1'
#
loop_
_entity.id
_entity.type
_entity.pdbx_description
1 polymer ?
#
loop_
_entity_poly.entity_id
_entity_poly.type
_entity_poly.pdbx_seq_one_letter_code
_entity_poly.pdbx_strand_id
1 'polypeptide(L)'
;MPVFNPYHRFIFSNGFTVVPPPSDPYLPSSKPLLLEFIPRFDLSNKSSTVTFTTSEDVISGDIRSGDHGRTGCFRFNTHGAFFGCDSKGPDCDFSFTGFRFNRESQESIEVVSQRRSINACPSLIDCELLPIELGDAFEDLDTLRINVTVAGQPKIWWMDDLSLSWKNNTCAASICRLRTRIH
;
A
#
# COMPACT_ATOMS: atom_id res chain seq x y z
N MET A 1 -1.63 9.95 -16.01
CA MET A 1 -3.03 9.46 -15.97
C MET A 1 -3.26 8.85 -14.59
N PRO A 2 -4.35 9.17 -13.88
CA PRO A 2 -4.64 8.51 -12.61
C PRO A 2 -5.01 7.05 -12.89
N VAL A 3 -4.51 6.13 -12.06
CA VAL A 3 -4.84 4.71 -12.14
C VAL A 3 -6.34 4.54 -11.92
N PHE A 4 -7.03 3.91 -12.89
CA PHE A 4 -8.38 3.40 -12.66
C PHE A 4 -8.27 2.24 -11.67
N ASN A 5 -8.66 2.52 -10.44
CA ASN A 5 -8.71 1.57 -9.34
C ASN A 5 -9.45 0.27 -9.77
N PRO A 6 -8.74 -0.87 -9.93
CA PRO A 6 -9.34 -2.11 -10.44
C PRO A 6 -10.30 -2.75 -9.41
N TYR A 7 -10.29 -2.27 -8.16
CA TYR A 7 -11.20 -2.67 -7.11
C TYR A 7 -11.88 -1.42 -6.53
N HIS A 8 -13.14 -1.15 -6.91
CA HIS A 8 -13.99 -0.09 -6.31
C HIS A 8 -14.18 -0.17 -4.77
N ARG A 9 -13.47 -1.08 -4.10
CA ARG A 9 -13.52 -1.37 -2.67
C ARG A 9 -12.28 -0.91 -1.91
N PHE A 10 -11.22 -0.53 -2.62
CA PHE A 10 -10.00 0.03 -2.03
C PHE A 10 -9.74 1.44 -2.57
N ILE A 11 -8.94 2.24 -1.89
CA ILE A 11 -8.45 3.55 -2.33
C ILE A 11 -6.95 3.54 -2.09
N PHE A 12 -6.21 3.94 -3.09
CA PHE A 12 -4.75 4.05 -3.04
C PHE A 12 -4.37 5.51 -2.84
N SER A 13 -3.37 5.77 -1.99
CA SER A 13 -2.85 7.12 -1.81
C SER A 13 -2.20 7.65 -3.10
N ASN A 14 -1.92 8.96 -3.11
CA ASN A 14 -1.11 9.55 -4.16
C ASN A 14 0.30 8.95 -4.15
N GLY A 15 0.88 8.75 -5.34
CA GLY A 15 2.20 8.17 -5.52
C GLY A 15 2.16 6.79 -6.17
N PHE A 16 1.03 6.09 -6.08
CA PHE A 16 0.82 4.84 -6.79
C PHE A 16 0.60 5.04 -8.30
N THR A 17 1.31 4.25 -9.09
CA THR A 17 1.13 4.12 -10.53
C THR A 17 1.27 2.66 -10.95
N VAL A 18 0.72 2.31 -12.12
CA VAL A 18 0.82 0.96 -12.68
C VAL A 18 1.73 1.04 -13.87
N VAL A 19 2.77 0.21 -13.89
CA VAL A 19 3.83 0.25 -14.90
C VAL A 19 3.99 -1.08 -15.62
N PRO A 20 4.13 -1.05 -16.96
CA PRO A 20 4.46 -2.24 -17.74
C PRO A 20 5.99 -2.45 -17.80
N PRO A 21 6.48 -3.71 -17.88
CA PRO A 21 7.82 -3.97 -18.38
C PRO A 21 7.97 -3.39 -19.79
N PRO A 22 9.15 -2.85 -20.19
CA PRO A 22 10.45 -2.89 -19.52
C PRO A 22 10.91 -1.50 -19.01
N SER A 23 10.00 -0.55 -18.76
CA SER A 23 10.39 0.80 -18.31
C SER A 23 10.99 0.81 -16.90
N ASP A 24 10.69 -0.22 -16.13
CA ASP A 24 10.99 -0.34 -14.71
C ASP A 24 12.00 -1.45 -14.43
N PRO A 25 12.78 -1.32 -13.34
CA PRO A 25 13.86 -2.26 -13.03
C PRO A 25 13.37 -3.63 -12.58
N TYR A 26 12.10 -3.77 -12.16
CA TYR A 26 11.52 -5.03 -11.67
C TYR A 26 10.58 -5.65 -12.69
N LEU A 27 10.60 -6.98 -12.75
CA LEU A 27 9.66 -7.77 -13.53
C LEU A 27 8.41 -8.10 -12.68
N PRO A 28 7.20 -8.03 -13.25
CA PRO A 28 5.98 -8.40 -12.55
C PRO A 28 5.99 -9.91 -12.29
N SER A 29 5.65 -10.30 -11.07
CA SER A 29 5.41 -11.71 -10.74
C SER A 29 4.15 -12.19 -11.43
N SER A 30 3.11 -11.35 -11.48
CA SER A 30 1.87 -11.55 -12.21
C SER A 30 1.86 -10.69 -13.48
N LYS A 31 2.40 -11.22 -14.58
CA LYS A 31 2.40 -10.52 -15.87
C LYS A 31 0.99 -10.01 -16.23
N PRO A 32 0.85 -8.80 -16.81
CA PRO A 32 1.90 -8.01 -17.42
C PRO A 32 2.28 -6.71 -16.69
N LEU A 33 1.72 -6.41 -15.51
CA LEU A 33 1.84 -5.10 -14.86
C LEU A 33 2.24 -5.28 -13.41
N LEU A 34 2.96 -4.30 -12.86
CA LEU A 34 3.23 -4.20 -11.43
C LEU A 34 2.86 -2.81 -10.89
N LEU A 35 2.73 -2.71 -9.58
CA LEU A 35 2.50 -1.46 -8.89
C LEU A 35 3.83 -0.79 -8.56
N GLU A 36 3.94 0.50 -8.84
CA GLU A 36 5.05 1.36 -8.44
C GLU A 36 4.51 2.42 -7.47
N PHE A 37 5.28 2.73 -6.43
CA PHE A 37 5.04 3.88 -5.57
C PHE A 37 6.20 4.87 -5.66
N ILE A 38 5.89 6.10 -6.05
CA ILE A 38 6.83 7.21 -6.13
C ILE A 38 6.57 8.17 -4.96
N PRO A 39 7.46 8.24 -3.96
CA PRO A 39 7.32 9.21 -2.87
C PRO A 39 7.43 10.64 -3.42
N ARG A 40 6.67 11.59 -2.84
CA ARG A 40 6.82 13.00 -3.20
C ARG A 40 7.89 13.63 -2.33
N PHE A 41 9.06 13.89 -2.91
CA PHE A 41 10.21 14.46 -2.19
C PHE A 41 10.16 15.99 -2.05
N ASP A 42 9.21 16.67 -2.71
CA ASP A 42 9.12 18.13 -2.74
C ASP A 42 7.89 18.65 -1.96
N LEU A 43 8.13 19.17 -0.74
CA LEU A 43 7.15 19.92 0.06
C LEU A 43 7.07 21.41 -0.36
N SER A 44 7.93 21.88 -1.26
CA SER A 44 8.10 23.30 -1.61
C SER A 44 7.21 23.79 -2.77
N ASN A 45 6.74 22.90 -3.64
CA ASN A 45 5.78 23.25 -4.70
C ASN A 45 4.37 22.73 -4.41
N LYS A 46 3.60 23.54 -3.66
CA LYS A 46 2.14 23.40 -3.47
C LYS A 46 1.37 23.65 -4.78
N SER A 47 1.55 22.81 -5.79
CA SER A 47 0.72 22.83 -7.00
C SER A 47 0.26 21.43 -7.36
N SER A 48 -0.62 20.88 -6.54
CA SER A 48 -1.68 19.97 -6.98
C SER A 48 -2.75 20.02 -5.90
N THR A 49 -4.01 20.20 -6.29
CA THR A 49 -5.21 20.32 -5.47
C THR A 49 -5.56 19.02 -4.73
N VAL A 50 -4.65 18.51 -3.88
CA VAL A 50 -4.91 17.41 -2.96
C VAL A 50 -4.40 17.79 -1.57
N THR A 51 -5.29 17.76 -0.59
CA THR A 51 -5.00 18.01 0.83
C THR A 51 -4.20 16.83 1.39
N PHE A 52 -2.88 17.01 1.51
CA PHE A 52 -2.03 16.16 2.35
C PHE A 52 -2.15 16.65 3.79
N THR A 53 -2.57 15.77 4.71
CA THR A 53 -2.80 16.15 6.11
C THR A 53 -1.55 16.08 6.97
N THR A 54 -0.57 15.22 6.61
CA THR A 54 0.69 15.04 7.35
C THR A 54 1.87 14.79 6.41
N SER A 55 3.10 14.95 6.91
CA SER A 55 4.34 14.63 6.17
C SER A 55 4.47 13.14 5.85
N GLU A 56 3.87 12.26 6.65
CA GLU A 56 3.87 10.81 6.43
C GLU A 56 3.03 10.41 5.22
N ASP A 57 1.91 11.10 4.97
CA ASP A 57 1.03 10.87 3.81
C ASP A 57 1.73 11.14 2.45
N VAL A 58 2.89 11.81 2.48
CA VAL A 58 3.64 12.25 1.30
C VAL A 58 4.72 11.23 0.91
N ILE A 59 5.25 10.49 1.89
CA ILE A 59 6.37 9.55 1.72
C ILE A 59 5.95 8.08 1.86
N SER A 60 4.73 7.81 2.31
CA SER A 60 4.19 6.45 2.48
C SER A 60 3.04 6.17 1.52
N GLY A 61 2.93 4.91 1.11
CA GLY A 61 1.83 4.40 0.30
C GLY A 61 0.75 3.81 1.18
N ASP A 62 -0.47 4.33 1.09
CA ASP A 62 -1.62 3.78 1.80
C ASP A 62 -2.55 3.04 0.85
N ILE A 63 -2.98 1.87 1.30
CA ILE A 63 -4.05 1.08 0.70
C ILE A 63 -5.19 1.05 1.72
N ARG A 64 -6.27 1.76 1.42
CA ARG A 64 -7.39 1.97 2.33
C ARG A 64 -8.63 1.29 1.81
N SER A 65 -9.53 0.87 2.69
CA SER A 65 -10.88 0.49 2.33
C SER A 65 -11.64 1.70 1.77
N GLY A 66 -12.51 1.47 0.79
CA GLY A 66 -13.19 2.55 0.07
C GLY A 66 -14.15 3.38 0.93
N ASP A 67 -14.66 2.82 2.03
CA ASP A 67 -15.49 3.56 2.98
C ASP A 67 -14.70 4.17 4.14
N HIS A 68 -13.36 4.08 4.12
CA HIS A 68 -12.46 4.53 5.18
C HIS A 68 -12.81 3.96 6.56
N GLY A 69 -13.28 2.70 6.61
CA GLY A 69 -13.68 2.04 7.86
C GLY A 69 -15.00 2.53 8.47
N ARG A 70 -15.67 3.55 7.89
CA ARG A 70 -16.86 4.20 8.45
C ARG A 70 -18.05 3.25 8.61
N THR A 71 -18.28 2.36 7.65
CA THR A 71 -19.35 1.35 7.72
C THR A 71 -18.88 0.03 8.28
N GLY A 72 -17.57 -0.23 8.23
CA GLY A 72 -16.94 -1.47 8.70
C GLY A 72 -17.25 -2.68 7.82
N CYS A 73 -18.00 -2.51 6.73
CA CYS A 73 -18.27 -3.58 5.78
C CYS A 73 -16.97 -4.03 5.08
N PHE A 74 -16.01 -3.13 4.89
CA PHE A 74 -14.82 -3.35 4.05
C PHE A 74 -13.54 -3.59 4.84
N ARG A 75 -13.65 -4.06 6.09
CA ARG A 75 -12.45 -4.46 6.84
C ARG A 75 -11.78 -5.68 6.22
N PHE A 76 -10.46 -5.66 6.18
CA PHE A 76 -9.64 -6.65 5.52
C PHE A 76 -8.46 -7.10 6.40
N ASN A 77 -7.90 -8.24 6.03
CA ASN A 77 -6.66 -8.77 6.55
C ASN A 77 -5.62 -8.71 5.41
N THR A 78 -4.37 -8.47 5.78
CA THR A 78 -3.25 -8.41 4.84
C THR A 78 -2.26 -9.52 5.17
N HIS A 79 -1.89 -10.32 4.18
CA HIS A 79 -1.00 -11.48 4.36
C HIS A 79 0.43 -11.23 3.86
N GLY A 80 0.59 -10.36 2.86
CA GLY A 80 1.89 -10.09 2.26
C GLY A 80 1.78 -9.75 0.78
N ALA A 81 2.94 -9.51 0.16
CA ALA A 81 3.07 -9.29 -1.28
C ALA A 81 4.53 -9.54 -1.70
N PHE A 82 4.82 -9.36 -2.99
CA PHE A 82 6.18 -9.35 -3.51
C PHE A 82 6.64 -7.90 -3.68
N PHE A 83 7.86 -7.59 -3.26
CA PHE A 83 8.36 -6.22 -3.17
C PHE A 83 9.75 -6.04 -3.79
N GLY A 84 9.98 -4.82 -4.26
CA GLY A 84 11.27 -4.33 -4.75
C GLY A 84 11.43 -2.86 -4.42
N CYS A 85 12.65 -2.33 -4.54
CA CYS A 85 12.99 -0.96 -4.14
C CYS A 85 14.12 -0.38 -4.98
N ASP A 86 14.19 0.96 -5.04
CA ASP A 86 15.24 1.71 -5.73
C ASP A 86 16.51 1.79 -4.87
N SER A 87 17.21 0.65 -4.77
CA SER A 87 18.52 0.54 -4.15
C SER A 87 19.48 -0.28 -4.99
N LYS A 88 20.72 0.21 -5.11
CA LYS A 88 21.84 -0.49 -5.76
C LYS A 88 22.82 -1.14 -4.77
N GLY A 89 22.57 -1.02 -3.47
CA GLY A 89 23.54 -1.45 -2.47
C GLY A 89 22.90 -1.75 -1.11
N PRO A 90 22.58 -0.73 -0.29
CA PRO A 90 21.99 -0.96 1.03
C PRO A 90 20.62 -1.63 0.94
N ASP A 91 20.30 -2.46 1.92
CA ASP A 91 18.99 -3.12 2.02
C ASP A 91 17.85 -2.10 2.07
N CYS A 92 16.68 -2.57 1.68
CA CYS A 92 15.46 -1.80 1.68
C CYS A 92 14.64 -2.17 2.90
N ASP A 93 14.51 -1.20 3.80
CA ASP A 93 13.79 -1.35 5.05
C ASP A 93 12.33 -0.93 4.84
N PHE A 94 11.45 -1.91 4.78
CA PHE A 94 10.01 -1.74 4.72
C PHE A 94 9.44 -1.63 6.14
N SER A 95 8.53 -0.67 6.34
CA SER A 95 7.69 -0.54 7.52
C SER A 95 6.24 -0.64 7.10
N PHE A 96 5.56 -1.65 7.61
CA PHE A 96 4.14 -1.90 7.42
C PHE A 96 3.39 -1.48 8.67
N THR A 97 2.34 -0.70 8.51
CA THR A 97 1.50 -0.27 9.62
C THR A 97 0.03 -0.47 9.26
N GLY A 98 -0.69 -1.22 10.08
CA GLY A 98 -2.12 -1.44 9.96
C GLY A 98 -2.90 -0.48 10.85
N PHE A 99 -3.93 0.14 10.29
CA PHE A 99 -4.81 1.03 11.03
C PHE A 99 -6.26 0.55 11.01
N ARG A 100 -6.97 0.97 12.05
CA ARG A 100 -8.40 0.78 12.22
C ARG A 100 -9.08 2.08 12.65
N PHE A 101 -10.11 2.46 11.93
CA PHE A 101 -10.99 3.58 12.22
C PHE A 101 -11.85 3.28 13.45
N ASN A 102 -11.68 4.10 14.48
CA ASN A 102 -12.52 4.12 15.66
C ASN A 102 -13.68 5.10 15.44
N ARG A 103 -14.91 4.59 15.49
CA ARG A 103 -16.12 5.40 15.27
C ARG A 103 -16.48 6.29 16.45
N GLU A 104 -16.04 5.96 17.66
CA GLU A 104 -16.31 6.76 18.84
C GLU A 104 -15.46 8.04 18.82
N SER A 105 -14.16 7.90 18.54
CA SER A 105 -13.25 9.04 18.43
C SER A 105 -13.24 9.69 17.04
N GLN A 106 -13.80 9.04 16.02
CA GLN A 106 -13.70 9.45 14.60
C GLN A 106 -12.25 9.53 14.10
N GLU A 107 -11.36 8.71 14.65
CA GLU A 107 -9.93 8.71 14.33
C GLU A 107 -9.46 7.34 13.83
N SER A 108 -8.45 7.36 12.95
CA SER A 108 -7.74 6.16 12.52
C SER A 108 -6.63 5.84 13.53
N ILE A 109 -6.70 4.66 14.13
CA ILE A 109 -5.78 4.24 15.19
C ILE A 109 -4.85 3.15 14.64
N GLU A 110 -3.55 3.28 14.89
CA GLU A 110 -2.59 2.22 14.61
C GLU A 110 -2.89 1.01 15.50
N VAL A 111 -3.07 -0.16 14.90
CA VAL A 111 -3.34 -1.42 15.62
C VAL A 111 -2.21 -2.44 15.51
N VAL A 112 -1.33 -2.28 14.52
CA VAL A 112 -0.19 -3.18 14.30
C VAL A 112 0.88 -2.47 13.48
N SER A 113 2.16 -2.77 13.77
CA SER A 113 3.28 -2.38 12.92
C SER A 113 4.34 -3.48 12.87
N GLN A 114 4.99 -3.62 11.71
CA GLN A 114 6.04 -4.60 11.48
C GLN A 114 7.07 -4.05 10.49
N ARG A 115 8.35 -4.31 10.78
CA ARG A 115 9.45 -3.98 9.87
C ARG A 115 10.05 -5.23 9.25
N ARG A 116 10.40 -5.13 7.97
CA ARG A 116 11.03 -6.17 7.18
C ARG A 116 12.04 -5.54 6.24
N SER A 117 13.15 -6.23 6.02
CA SER A 117 14.19 -5.77 5.10
C SER A 117 14.33 -6.78 3.98
N ILE A 118 14.51 -6.28 2.77
CA ILE A 118 14.86 -7.10 1.60
C ILE A 118 16.16 -6.57 1.01
N ASN A 119 16.92 -7.47 0.40
CA ASN A 119 18.16 -7.10 -0.25
C ASN A 119 17.89 -6.18 -1.44
N ALA A 120 18.82 -5.26 -1.69
CA ALA A 120 18.81 -4.42 -2.88
C ALA A 120 18.91 -5.23 -4.19
N CYS A 121 18.56 -4.61 -5.31
CA CYS A 121 18.89 -5.10 -6.64
C CYS A 121 20.00 -4.23 -7.28
N PRO A 122 21.28 -4.63 -7.20
CA PRO A 122 22.40 -3.77 -7.60
C PRO A 122 22.37 -3.26 -9.04
N SER A 123 21.86 -4.07 -9.98
CA SER A 123 21.78 -3.71 -11.39
C SER A 123 20.63 -2.75 -11.69
N LEU A 124 19.53 -2.81 -10.92
CA LEU A 124 18.24 -2.22 -11.29
C LEU A 124 17.84 -2.56 -12.74
N ILE A 125 18.07 -3.81 -13.15
CA ILE A 125 17.74 -4.34 -14.47
C ILE A 125 17.27 -5.77 -14.26
N ASP A 126 16.08 -6.09 -14.80
CA ASP A 126 15.46 -7.42 -14.75
C ASP A 126 15.43 -8.04 -13.34
N CYS A 127 15.16 -7.21 -12.33
CA CYS A 127 15.10 -7.62 -10.94
C CYS A 127 13.83 -8.44 -10.65
N GLU A 128 13.97 -9.49 -9.83
CA GLU A 128 12.83 -10.22 -9.29
C GLU A 128 12.32 -9.53 -8.01
N LEU A 129 11.01 -9.52 -7.83
CA LEU A 129 10.39 -9.06 -6.59
C LEU A 129 10.56 -10.14 -5.50
N LEU A 130 10.84 -9.71 -4.28
CA LEU A 130 11.07 -10.60 -3.13
C LEU A 130 9.83 -10.67 -2.24
N PRO A 131 9.41 -11.86 -1.77
CA PRO A 131 8.22 -12.01 -0.95
C PRO A 131 8.44 -11.41 0.44
N ILE A 132 7.44 -10.67 0.93
CA ILE A 132 7.34 -10.26 2.33
C ILE A 132 6.00 -10.73 2.86
N GLU A 133 6.05 -11.63 3.84
CA GLU A 133 4.89 -12.09 4.62
C GLU A 133 4.70 -11.21 5.86
N LEU A 134 3.45 -10.82 6.09
CA LEU A 134 3.03 -10.09 7.28
C LEU A 134 2.47 -11.08 8.31
N GLY A 135 2.69 -10.77 9.60
CA GLY A 135 2.22 -11.65 10.67
C GLY A 135 0.70 -11.63 10.88
N ASP A 136 0.19 -12.62 11.61
CA ASP A 136 -1.24 -12.80 11.93
C ASP A 136 -1.92 -11.61 12.63
N ALA A 137 -1.14 -10.61 13.09
CA ALA A 137 -1.66 -9.39 13.68
C ALA A 137 -2.19 -8.38 12.63
N PHE A 138 -1.91 -8.55 11.34
CA PHE A 138 -2.42 -7.71 10.25
C PHE A 138 -3.86 -8.09 9.85
N GLU A 139 -4.76 -8.07 10.81
CA GLU A 139 -6.18 -8.38 10.64
C GLU A 139 -7.10 -7.25 11.09
N ASP A 140 -8.35 -7.27 10.60
CA ASP A 140 -9.40 -6.31 10.99
C ASP A 140 -9.00 -4.85 10.70
N LEU A 141 -8.29 -4.64 9.59
CA LEU A 141 -7.78 -3.35 9.15
C LEU A 141 -8.76 -2.66 8.21
N ASP A 142 -8.69 -1.33 8.17
CA ASP A 142 -9.27 -0.54 7.08
C ASP A 142 -8.22 0.28 6.32
N THR A 143 -6.99 0.34 6.80
CA THR A 143 -5.85 0.94 6.09
C THR A 143 -4.59 0.12 6.34
N LEU A 144 -3.85 -0.13 5.27
CA LEU A 144 -2.47 -0.62 5.30
C LEU A 144 -1.57 0.51 4.79
N ARG A 145 -0.61 0.93 5.59
CA ARG A 145 0.44 1.88 5.25
C ARG A 145 1.75 1.14 5.01
N ILE A 146 2.44 1.49 3.93
CA ILE A 146 3.72 0.93 3.53
C ILE A 146 4.70 2.08 3.36
N ASN A 147 5.82 2.02 4.07
CA ASN A 147 6.94 2.95 3.93
C ASN A 147 8.20 2.16 3.63
N VAL A 148 9.09 2.73 2.81
CA VAL A 148 10.36 2.12 2.43
C VAL A 148 11.45 3.14 2.59
N THR A 149 12.49 2.78 3.34
CA THR A 149 13.70 3.56 3.44
C THR A 149 14.93 2.76 3.03
N VAL A 150 15.90 3.42 2.42
CA VAL A 150 17.22 2.88 2.12
C VAL A 150 18.23 3.80 2.77
N ALA A 151 19.01 3.27 3.72
CA ALA A 151 19.92 4.07 4.55
C ALA A 151 19.22 5.30 5.18
N GLY A 152 17.97 5.12 5.63
CA GLY A 152 17.16 6.16 6.28
C GLY A 152 16.50 7.18 5.33
N GLN A 153 16.64 7.03 4.02
CA GLN A 153 16.00 7.92 3.04
C GLN A 153 14.83 7.22 2.34
N PRO A 154 13.64 7.86 2.20
CA PRO A 154 12.53 7.29 1.46
C PRO A 154 12.91 6.99 0.01
N LYS A 155 12.42 5.88 -0.53
CA LYS A 155 12.74 5.43 -1.90
C LYS A 155 11.51 5.01 -2.69
N ILE A 156 11.66 5.03 -4.02
CA ILE A 156 10.71 4.39 -4.93
C ILE A 156 10.71 2.89 -4.63
N TRP A 157 9.53 2.28 -4.67
CA TRP A 157 9.37 0.85 -4.46
C TRP A 157 8.30 0.28 -5.36
N TRP A 158 8.42 -1.02 -5.62
CA TRP A 158 7.55 -1.78 -6.49
C TRP A 158 6.88 -2.91 -5.71
N MET A 159 5.68 -3.29 -6.12
CA MET A 159 4.91 -4.36 -5.51
C MET A 159 4.06 -5.09 -6.53
N ASP A 160 3.91 -6.40 -6.33
CA ASP A 160 2.98 -7.24 -7.09
C ASP A 160 2.38 -8.33 -6.17
N ASP A 161 1.28 -8.94 -6.60
CA ASP A 161 0.61 -10.05 -5.91
C ASP A 161 0.26 -9.76 -4.44
N LEU A 162 -0.31 -8.59 -4.16
CA LEU A 162 -0.80 -8.23 -2.83
C LEU A 162 -1.93 -9.19 -2.38
N SER A 163 -1.64 -9.97 -1.34
CA SER A 163 -2.54 -10.95 -0.76
C SER A 163 -3.40 -10.33 0.34
N LEU A 164 -4.69 -10.21 0.06
CA LEU A 164 -5.71 -9.68 0.96
C LEU A 164 -6.85 -10.66 1.14
N SER A 165 -7.54 -10.57 2.27
CA SER A 165 -8.82 -11.24 2.48
C SER A 165 -9.77 -10.35 3.26
N TRP A 166 -11.08 -10.51 3.10
CA TRP A 166 -12.01 -9.77 3.95
C TRP A 166 -12.04 -10.37 5.34
N LYS A 167 -12.06 -9.52 6.37
CA LYS A 167 -12.14 -9.97 7.77
C LYS A 167 -13.41 -10.79 8.03
N ASN A 168 -14.52 -10.40 7.40
CA ASN A 168 -15.81 -11.08 7.52
C ASN A 168 -16.32 -11.55 6.15
N ASN A 169 -16.33 -12.87 5.95
CA ASN A 169 -16.77 -13.53 4.70
C ASN A 169 -18.20 -14.09 4.76
N THR A 170 -18.99 -13.72 5.76
CA THR A 170 -20.40 -14.15 5.84
C THR A 170 -21.28 -13.52 4.77
N CYS A 171 -22.41 -14.16 4.44
CA CYS A 171 -23.41 -13.62 3.50
C CYS A 171 -23.90 -12.23 3.91
N ALA A 172 -24.11 -11.99 5.21
CA ALA A 172 -24.52 -10.69 5.73
C ALA A 172 -23.47 -9.60 5.45
N ALA A 173 -22.18 -9.91 5.62
CA ALA A 173 -21.09 -8.99 5.29
C ALA A 173 -20.99 -8.70 3.78
N SER A 174 -21.25 -9.70 2.94
CA SER A 174 -21.33 -9.50 1.49
C SER A 174 -22.48 -8.55 1.11
N ILE A 175 -23.65 -8.69 1.74
CA ILE A 175 -24.79 -7.76 1.55
C ILE A 175 -24.44 -6.35 2.03
N CYS A 176 -23.76 -6.23 3.17
CA CYS A 176 -23.25 -4.95 3.70
C CYS A 176 -22.43 -4.22 2.62
N ARG A 177 -21.43 -4.90 2.04
CA ARG A 177 -20.56 -4.34 1.00
C ARG A 177 -21.32 -3.97 -0.28
N LEU A 178 -22.29 -4.76 -0.69
CA LEU A 178 -23.09 -4.48 -1.89
C LEU A 178 -24.01 -3.27 -1.73
N ARG A 179 -24.51 -3.03 -0.52
CA ARG A 179 -25.43 -1.91 -0.23
C ARG A 179 -24.71 -0.62 0.11
N THR A 180 -23.48 -0.70 0.64
CA THR A 180 -22.68 0.48 0.90
C THR A 180 -22.18 1.08 -0.41
N ARG A 181 -22.60 2.32 -0.69
CA ARG A 181 -22.03 3.10 -1.78
C ARG A 181 -20.69 3.67 -1.34
N ILE A 182 -19.65 3.32 -2.09
CA ILE A 182 -18.34 3.95 -2.02
C ILE A 182 -18.34 5.08 -3.06
N HIS A 183 -18.03 6.30 -2.62
CA HIS A 183 -18.01 7.51 -3.46
C HIS A 183 -16.58 8.00 -3.63
#